data_AF-A0A8H8UEX0-F1
#
_entry.id   AF-A0A8H8UEX0-F1
#
_cell.length_a   1.000
_cell.length_b   1.000
_cell.length_c   1.000
_cell.angle_alpha   90.00
_cell.angle_beta   90.00
_cell.angle_gamma   90.00
#
_symmetry.space_group_name_H-M   'P 1'
#
loop_
_entity.id
_entity.type
_entity.pdbx_description
1 polymer ?
#
loop_
_entity_poly.entity_id
_entity_poly.type
_entity_poly.pdbx_seq_one_letter_code
_entity_poly.pdbx_strand_id
1 'polypeptide(L)'
;MTPPRRRAAARASTTPRRTLRGHAPSTPVTVSAPVSPAALPTMIVKLKFNVKGKPKANGPNFSSGSGHQIVTILAGSGEKEEKFIVHKQFACHYSPVFKAAFESGFIEGQTQTYKLEDVEPKVVQLLVQWFYTQKLDIEVNMAQNAQEAFLLAVSLWALADKLLLPGLQNEVVDWIDRVCTEEVFFPTHCLKHVYDCTGAGSLLRKLFIVQTAHYMPSSWYTTEAKYFPQEFLVDLAEYFSTKFAAKDKCETRETFYVQE
;
A
#
# COMPACT_ATOMS: atom_id res chain seq x y z
N MET A 1 45.16 3.06 45.78
CA MET A 1 45.68 2.04 46.72
C MET A 1 44.50 1.26 47.28
N THR A 2 44.67 -0.06 47.28
CA THR A 2 43.76 -1.14 47.63
C THR A 2 43.35 -1.15 49.13
N PRO A 3 42.33 -1.95 49.50
CA PRO A 3 41.52 -1.90 50.73
C PRO A 3 42.21 -2.64 51.90
N PRO A 4 41.55 -2.90 53.04
CA PRO A 4 40.84 -4.18 53.26
C PRO A 4 39.70 -4.05 54.32
N ARG A 5 38.97 -5.04 54.88
CA ARG A 5 39.07 -6.49 55.14
C ARG A 5 37.65 -6.91 55.63
N ARG A 6 37.01 -7.99 55.14
CA ARG A 6 37.03 -9.38 55.67
C ARG A 6 36.63 -9.48 57.16
N ARG A 7 35.84 -10.44 57.68
CA ARG A 7 35.51 -11.81 57.22
C ARG A 7 34.55 -12.49 58.22
N ALA A 8 33.96 -13.61 57.74
CA ALA A 8 33.74 -14.92 58.41
C ALA A 8 32.67 -15.03 59.51
N ALA A 9 31.62 -15.86 59.32
CA ALA A 9 31.52 -17.33 59.57
C ALA A 9 31.10 -17.61 61.03
N ALA A 10 30.30 -18.62 61.42
CA ALA A 10 30.16 -19.98 60.92
C ALA A 10 28.97 -20.73 61.61
N ARG A 11 28.58 -21.89 61.03
CA ARG A 11 28.14 -23.18 61.66
C ARG A 11 26.83 -23.19 62.49
N ALA A 12 26.07 -24.29 62.63
CA ALA A 12 25.94 -25.62 62.01
C ALA A 12 24.77 -26.37 62.69
N SER A 13 24.36 -27.53 62.12
CA SER A 13 23.85 -28.74 62.81
C SER A 13 22.34 -28.74 63.19
N THR A 14 21.52 -29.81 63.16
CA THR A 14 21.53 -31.20 62.61
C THR A 14 20.11 -31.79 62.85
N THR A 15 19.48 -32.44 61.83
CA THR A 15 18.63 -33.69 61.81
C THR A 15 17.62 -34.09 62.93
N PRO A 16 16.73 -35.11 62.77
CA PRO A 16 16.08 -35.74 61.59
C PRO A 16 14.58 -36.18 61.76
N ARG A 17 14.03 -36.74 60.67
CA ARG A 17 13.11 -37.91 60.58
C ARG A 17 11.59 -37.71 60.78
N ARG A 18 10.79 -38.01 59.73
CA ARG A 18 9.77 -39.09 59.71
C ARG A 18 9.16 -39.26 58.31
N THR A 19 9.27 -40.48 57.78
CA THR A 19 8.62 -40.98 56.58
C THR A 19 7.14 -41.25 56.81
N LEU A 20 6.28 -40.93 55.83
CA LEU A 20 4.98 -41.56 55.63
C LEU A 20 4.64 -41.62 54.13
N ARG A 21 4.03 -42.75 53.74
CA ARG A 21 3.78 -43.27 52.39
C ARG A 21 2.70 -42.52 51.62
N GLY A 22 2.91 -42.45 50.30
CA GLY A 22 1.94 -42.82 49.26
C GLY A 22 0.92 -41.75 48.84
N HIS A 23 0.91 -41.38 47.56
CA HIS A 23 -0.22 -41.48 46.61
C HIS A 23 0.29 -41.10 45.20
N ALA A 24 -0.40 -41.63 44.18
CA ALA A 24 0.01 -41.80 42.77
C ALA A 24 0.36 -40.51 42.00
N PRO A 25 1.17 -40.61 40.91
CA PRO A 25 1.51 -39.46 40.07
C PRO A 25 0.33 -39.07 39.16
N SER A 26 -0.10 -37.81 39.25
CA SER A 26 -0.95 -37.18 38.26
C SER A 26 -0.19 -37.04 36.93
N THR A 27 -0.76 -37.60 35.87
CA THR A 27 -0.31 -37.41 34.49
C THR A 27 -0.26 -35.92 34.12
N PRO A 28 0.84 -35.39 33.57
CA PRO A 28 0.84 -34.05 33.03
C PRO A 28 0.03 -34.04 31.73
N VAL A 29 -0.93 -33.12 31.65
CA VAL A 29 -1.64 -32.78 30.41
C VAL A 29 -0.60 -32.20 29.43
N THR A 30 -0.32 -32.94 28.36
CA THR A 30 0.49 -32.46 27.25
C THR A 30 -0.27 -31.35 26.54
N VAL A 31 0.17 -30.10 26.72
CA VAL A 31 -0.26 -28.98 25.89
C VAL A 31 0.32 -29.22 24.50
N SER A 32 -0.54 -29.51 23.53
CA SER A 32 -0.18 -29.57 22.12
C SER A 32 0.35 -28.21 21.67
N ALA A 33 1.62 -28.17 21.25
CA ALA A 33 2.19 -27.02 20.58
C ALA A 33 1.38 -26.65 19.33
N PRO A 34 1.23 -25.36 18.99
CA PRO A 34 0.56 -24.97 17.75
C PRO A 34 1.37 -25.48 16.56
N VAL A 35 0.67 -26.17 15.65
CA VAL A 35 1.23 -26.63 14.39
C VAL A 35 1.58 -25.38 13.57
N SER A 36 2.88 -25.18 13.37
CA SER A 36 3.42 -24.14 12.50
C SER A 36 2.85 -24.30 11.09
N PRO A 37 2.29 -23.25 10.45
CA PRO A 37 1.85 -23.37 9.07
C PRO A 37 3.08 -23.66 8.21
N ALA A 38 3.06 -24.84 7.56
CA ALA A 38 4.09 -25.26 6.64
C ALA A 38 4.28 -24.18 5.57
N ALA A 39 5.52 -23.70 5.43
CA ALA A 39 5.90 -22.74 4.41
C ALA A 39 5.55 -23.32 3.02
N LEU A 40 4.62 -22.66 2.33
CA LEU A 40 4.34 -22.95 0.94
C LEU A 40 5.58 -22.62 0.10
N PRO A 41 5.91 -23.43 -0.92
CA PRO A 41 7.09 -23.22 -1.74
C PRO A 41 7.00 -21.87 -2.46
N THR A 42 8.00 -21.01 -2.23
CA THR A 42 8.15 -19.70 -2.87
C THR A 42 8.41 -19.88 -4.36
N MET A 43 7.36 -19.77 -5.17
CA MET A 43 7.51 -19.61 -6.62
C MET A 43 8.09 -18.21 -6.87
N ILE A 44 9.34 -18.15 -7.35
CA ILE A 44 9.92 -16.91 -7.87
C ILE A 44 9.20 -16.62 -9.19
N VAL A 45 8.18 -15.77 -9.16
CA VAL A 45 7.58 -15.24 -10.39
C VAL A 45 8.07 -13.81 -10.59
N LYS A 46 9.09 -13.64 -11.45
CA LYS A 46 9.36 -12.32 -12.04
C LYS A 46 8.26 -12.08 -13.08
N LEU A 47 7.15 -11.50 -12.65
CA LEU A 47 6.06 -11.21 -13.55
C LEU A 47 6.45 -9.99 -14.42
N LYS A 48 6.99 -10.27 -15.60
CA LYS A 48 7.10 -9.28 -16.68
C LYS A 48 5.79 -9.26 -17.43
N PHE A 49 4.94 -8.29 -17.12
CA PHE A 49 3.60 -8.24 -17.70
C PHE A 49 3.58 -7.45 -19.01
N ASN A 50 3.16 -8.12 -20.09
CA ASN A 50 2.92 -7.46 -21.38
C ASN A 50 1.44 -7.09 -21.50
N VAL A 51 1.11 -5.82 -21.30
CA VAL A 51 -0.27 -5.31 -21.45
C VAL A 51 -0.62 -5.24 -22.94
N LYS A 52 -1.75 -5.83 -23.36
CA LYS A 52 -2.31 -5.62 -24.71
C LYS A 52 -2.56 -4.12 -24.90
N GLY A 53 -1.87 -3.51 -25.86
CA GLY A 53 -1.86 -2.07 -26.06
C GLY A 53 -3.24 -1.50 -26.39
N LYS A 54 -3.71 -0.56 -25.54
CA LYS A 54 -4.71 0.44 -25.95
C LYS A 54 -4.15 1.24 -27.15
N PRO A 55 -4.98 1.80 -28.04
CA PRO A 55 -4.51 2.59 -29.17
C PRO A 55 -3.57 3.70 -28.66
N LYS A 56 -2.32 3.72 -29.14
CA LYS A 56 -1.36 4.76 -28.75
C LYS A 56 -1.96 6.12 -29.11
N ALA A 57 -2.15 6.97 -28.11
CA ALA A 57 -2.25 8.40 -28.37
C ALA A 57 -1.03 8.82 -29.20
N ASN A 58 -1.23 9.66 -30.21
CA ASN A 58 -0.12 10.17 -31.01
C ASN A 58 0.83 10.91 -30.06
N GLY A 59 2.02 10.38 -29.86
CA GLY A 59 3.02 10.96 -28.98
C GLY A 59 3.44 12.37 -29.43
N PRO A 60 4.26 13.06 -28.63
CA PRO A 60 4.64 14.43 -28.92
C PRO A 60 5.36 14.55 -30.27
N ASN A 61 5.03 15.59 -31.06
CA ASN A 61 5.59 15.81 -32.40
C ASN A 61 6.78 16.78 -32.40
N PHE A 62 8.00 16.26 -32.58
CA PHE A 62 9.25 17.02 -32.54
C PHE A 62 9.52 17.92 -33.76
N SER A 63 8.67 17.93 -34.79
CA SER A 63 8.90 18.67 -36.04
C SER A 63 8.91 20.20 -35.90
N SER A 64 8.52 20.76 -34.75
CA SER A 64 8.36 22.21 -34.56
C SER A 64 9.61 22.94 -34.04
N GLY A 65 10.79 22.30 -34.05
CA GLY A 65 12.07 22.93 -33.63
C GLY A 65 12.26 23.12 -32.11
N SER A 66 11.19 22.99 -31.33
CA SER A 66 11.19 23.02 -29.85
C SER A 66 11.71 21.73 -29.19
N GLY A 67 12.17 20.75 -29.97
CA GLY A 67 12.60 19.44 -29.48
C GLY A 67 13.79 19.46 -28.52
N HIS A 68 14.54 20.56 -28.49
CA HIS A 68 15.70 20.74 -27.63
C HIS A 68 15.35 21.30 -26.24
N GLN A 69 14.10 21.74 -26.03
CA GLN A 69 13.69 22.33 -24.76
C GLN A 69 13.52 21.24 -23.69
N ILE A 70 14.20 21.43 -22.58
CA ILE A 70 14.13 20.56 -21.40
C ILE A 70 13.58 21.34 -20.22
N VAL A 71 12.90 20.62 -19.34
CA VAL A 71 12.42 21.08 -18.03
C VAL A 71 12.99 20.19 -16.95
N THR A 72 13.08 20.73 -15.75
CA THR A 72 13.51 20.02 -14.55
C THR A 72 12.31 19.75 -13.65
N ILE A 73 12.18 18.52 -13.17
CA ILE A 73 11.28 18.16 -12.08
C ILE A 73 12.16 17.83 -10.88
N LEU A 74 11.94 18.50 -9.75
CA LEU A 74 12.60 18.22 -8.47
C LEU A 74 11.63 17.44 -7.59
N ALA A 75 12.07 16.29 -7.07
CA ALA A 75 11.25 15.41 -6.24
C ALA A 75 11.89 15.23 -4.86
N GLY A 76 11.08 15.29 -3.81
CA GLY A 76 11.54 15.21 -2.43
C GLY A 76 12.06 16.55 -1.91
N SER A 77 12.67 16.53 -0.72
CA SER A 77 13.17 17.72 -0.04
C SER A 77 14.49 17.45 0.68
N GLY A 78 15.28 18.52 0.87
CA GLY A 78 16.56 18.47 1.58
C GLY A 78 17.57 17.52 0.91
N GLU A 79 18.24 16.70 1.70
CA GLU A 79 19.28 15.76 1.22
C GLU A 79 18.73 14.63 0.33
N LYS A 80 17.40 14.44 0.28
CA LYS A 80 16.73 13.42 -0.53
C LYS A 80 16.12 13.99 -1.81
N GLU A 81 16.36 15.28 -2.11
CA GLU A 81 15.88 15.89 -3.35
C GLU A 81 16.62 15.29 -4.55
N GLU A 82 15.87 14.80 -5.54
CA GLU A 82 16.40 14.27 -6.79
C GLU A 82 15.91 15.08 -8.00
N LYS A 83 16.81 15.22 -8.98
CA LYS A 83 16.59 15.99 -10.20
C LYS A 83 16.28 15.09 -11.39
N PHE A 84 15.14 15.34 -12.04
CA PHE A 84 14.71 14.66 -13.25
C PHE A 84 14.67 15.65 -14.42
N ILE A 85 15.45 15.39 -15.47
CA ILE A 85 15.46 16.20 -16.69
C ILE A 85 14.55 15.55 -17.73
N VAL A 86 13.55 16.28 -18.20
CA VAL A 86 12.53 15.78 -19.13
C VAL A 86 12.42 16.73 -20.31
N HIS A 87 12.20 16.21 -21.52
CA HIS A 87 11.86 17.05 -22.66
C HIS A 87 10.53 17.77 -22.37
N LYS A 88 10.55 19.10 -22.45
CA LYS A 88 9.40 19.97 -22.18
C LYS A 88 8.17 19.49 -22.94
N GLN A 89 8.38 19.12 -24.21
CA GLN A 89 7.31 18.68 -25.08
C GLN A 89 6.60 17.41 -24.57
N PHE A 90 7.31 16.46 -23.96
CA PHE A 90 6.69 15.28 -23.36
C PHE A 90 5.87 15.66 -22.11
N ALA A 91 6.47 16.42 -21.19
CA ALA A 91 5.80 16.85 -19.97
C ALA A 91 4.53 17.67 -20.25
N CYS A 92 4.61 18.65 -21.14
CA CYS A 92 3.49 19.53 -21.50
C CYS A 92 2.45 18.87 -22.42
N HIS A 93 2.84 17.87 -23.23
CA HIS A 93 1.87 17.13 -24.05
C HIS A 93 0.92 16.30 -23.19
N TYR A 94 1.45 15.64 -22.17
CA TYR A 94 0.64 14.77 -21.32
C TYR A 94 0.01 15.49 -20.14
N SER A 95 0.71 16.41 -19.48
CA SER A 95 0.19 17.11 -18.29
C SER A 95 -0.21 18.55 -18.62
N PRO A 96 -1.51 18.88 -18.59
CA PRO A 96 -1.99 20.26 -18.65
C PRO A 96 -1.41 21.16 -17.55
N VAL A 97 -1.12 20.58 -16.38
CA VAL A 97 -0.51 21.30 -15.25
C VAL A 97 0.91 21.73 -15.58
N PHE A 98 1.74 20.80 -16.08
CA PHE A 98 3.09 21.15 -16.53
C PHE A 98 3.08 22.10 -17.71
N LYS A 99 2.14 21.94 -18.65
CA LYS A 99 1.96 22.90 -19.75
C LYS A 99 1.71 24.30 -19.21
N ALA A 100 0.71 24.46 -18.35
CA ALA A 100 0.39 25.74 -17.73
C ALA A 100 1.58 26.32 -16.95
N ALA A 101 2.27 25.51 -16.15
CA ALA A 101 3.39 25.97 -15.34
C ALA A 101 4.57 26.44 -16.21
N PHE A 102 5.03 25.62 -17.15
CA PHE A 102 6.22 25.90 -17.96
C PHE A 102 6.00 26.91 -19.11
N GLU A 103 4.74 27.22 -19.45
CA GLU A 103 4.36 28.25 -20.43
C GLU A 103 3.87 29.55 -19.76
N SER A 104 3.85 29.61 -18.43
CA SER A 104 3.45 30.82 -17.68
C SER A 104 4.60 31.82 -17.50
N GLY A 105 4.26 33.01 -17.00
CA GLY A 105 5.24 33.99 -16.52
C GLY A 105 5.68 33.79 -15.06
N PHE A 106 5.21 32.74 -14.37
CA PHE A 106 5.57 32.45 -12.98
C PHE A 106 6.96 31.80 -12.88
N ILE A 107 7.41 31.52 -11.65
CA ILE A 107 8.77 31.06 -11.38
C ILE A 107 9.09 29.75 -12.13
N GLU A 108 8.13 28.84 -12.28
CA GLU A 108 8.28 27.58 -13.03
C GLU A 108 8.50 27.84 -14.52
N GLY A 109 7.79 28.83 -15.08
CA GLY A 109 7.95 29.25 -16.47
C GLY A 109 9.28 29.98 -16.72
N GLN A 110 9.80 30.71 -15.75
CA GLN A 110 11.10 31.38 -15.86
C GLN A 110 12.27 30.41 -15.68
N THR A 111 12.18 29.54 -14.68
CA THR A 111 13.25 28.60 -14.29
C THR A 111 13.20 27.27 -15.05
N GLN A 112 12.10 27.01 -15.77
CA GLN A 112 11.79 25.70 -16.37
C GLN A 112 11.95 24.55 -15.36
N THR A 113 11.60 24.81 -14.09
CA THR A 113 11.74 23.89 -12.97
C THR A 113 10.43 23.78 -12.20
N TYR A 114 9.96 22.56 -11.96
CA TYR A 114 8.76 22.27 -11.19
C TYR A 114 9.12 21.45 -9.95
N LYS A 115 8.67 21.88 -8.77
CA LYS A 115 9.00 21.24 -7.48
C LYS A 115 7.86 20.37 -6.96
N LEU A 116 8.20 19.17 -6.53
CA LEU A 116 7.31 18.18 -5.93
C LEU A 116 7.90 17.72 -4.58
N GLU A 117 7.84 18.62 -3.60
CA GLU A 117 8.55 18.46 -2.30
C GLU A 117 8.03 17.26 -1.47
N ASP A 118 6.74 16.96 -1.57
CA ASP A 118 6.06 15.87 -0.85
C ASP A 118 6.01 14.56 -1.65
N VAL A 119 6.75 14.45 -2.75
CA VAL A 119 6.71 13.29 -3.65
C VAL A 119 8.05 12.57 -3.62
N GLU A 120 8.01 11.29 -3.29
CA GLU A 120 9.21 10.45 -3.32
C GLU A 120 9.80 10.37 -4.74
N PRO A 121 11.14 10.47 -4.91
CA PRO A 121 11.80 10.37 -6.21
C PRO A 121 11.39 9.15 -7.05
N LYS A 122 11.13 8.02 -6.40
CA LYS A 122 10.70 6.79 -7.08
C LYS A 122 9.37 6.94 -7.82
N VAL A 123 8.44 7.72 -7.27
CA VAL A 123 7.14 8.02 -7.91
C VAL A 123 7.36 8.87 -9.17
N VAL A 124 8.23 9.87 -9.08
CA VAL A 124 8.58 10.72 -10.23
C VAL A 124 9.34 9.95 -11.29
N GLN A 125 10.20 8.99 -10.90
CA GLN A 125 10.86 8.10 -11.85
C GLN A 125 9.85 7.32 -12.71
N LEU A 126 8.79 6.77 -12.11
CA LEU A 126 7.73 6.08 -12.84
C LEU A 126 6.93 7.02 -13.74
N LEU A 127 6.62 8.23 -13.27
CA LEU A 127 5.98 9.26 -14.09
C LEU A 127 6.81 9.59 -15.34
N VAL A 128 8.12 9.81 -15.17
CA VAL A 128 9.03 10.13 -16.27
C VAL A 128 9.11 8.96 -17.25
N GLN A 129 9.24 7.72 -16.75
CA GLN A 129 9.19 6.53 -17.59
C GLN A 129 7.87 6.46 -18.40
N TRP A 130 6.75 6.76 -17.76
CA TRP A 130 5.44 6.76 -18.42
C TRP A 130 5.34 7.85 -19.49
N PHE A 131 5.87 9.05 -19.27
CA PHE A 131 5.91 10.09 -20.32
C PHE A 131 6.59 9.58 -21.60
N TYR A 132 7.73 8.90 -21.48
CA TYR A 132 8.48 8.44 -22.65
C TYR A 132 7.91 7.16 -23.28
N THR A 133 7.36 6.25 -22.48
CA THR A 133 7.00 4.91 -22.94
C THR A 133 5.50 4.69 -23.10
N GLN A 134 4.68 5.50 -22.43
CA GLN A 134 3.24 5.32 -22.25
C GLN A 134 2.92 3.90 -21.74
N LYS A 135 3.73 3.44 -20.78
CA LYS A 135 3.61 2.15 -20.12
C LYS A 135 3.97 2.29 -18.65
N LEU A 136 3.07 1.81 -17.81
CA LEU A 136 3.34 1.58 -16.40
C LEU A 136 4.03 0.23 -16.21
N ASP A 137 5.18 0.24 -15.51
CA ASP A 137 5.92 -0.95 -15.14
C ASP A 137 6.31 -0.85 -13.66
N ILE A 138 5.46 -1.42 -12.81
CA ILE A 138 5.74 -1.57 -11.37
C ILE A 138 6.06 -3.04 -11.13
N GLU A 139 7.34 -3.31 -10.85
CA GLU A 139 7.81 -4.65 -10.50
C GLU A 139 7.28 -5.06 -9.13
N VAL A 140 6.58 -6.19 -9.08
CA VAL A 140 6.06 -6.76 -7.84
C VAL A 140 6.48 -8.23 -7.70
N ASN A 141 6.97 -8.53 -6.52
CA ASN A 141 7.23 -9.85 -5.99
C ASN A 141 6.44 -9.97 -4.68
N MET A 142 5.45 -10.87 -4.70
CA MET A 142 4.50 -11.01 -3.60
C MET A 142 5.14 -11.33 -2.25
N ALA A 143 6.31 -11.98 -2.24
CA ALA A 143 7.02 -12.35 -1.03
C ALA A 143 7.99 -11.28 -0.51
N GLN A 144 8.36 -10.29 -1.34
CA GLN A 144 9.48 -9.40 -1.05
C GLN A 144 9.11 -7.92 -0.99
N ASN A 145 8.27 -7.44 -1.91
CA ASN A 145 8.04 -6.00 -2.07
C ASN A 145 6.59 -5.62 -2.40
N ALA A 146 5.62 -6.52 -2.18
CA ALA A 146 4.21 -6.24 -2.45
C ALA A 146 3.74 -4.97 -1.73
N GLN A 147 4.15 -4.79 -0.47
CA GLN A 147 3.66 -3.66 0.30
C GLN A 147 4.13 -2.32 -0.28
N GLU A 148 5.43 -2.23 -0.56
CA GLU A 148 6.09 -1.09 -1.16
C GLU A 148 5.55 -0.81 -2.58
N ALA A 149 5.33 -1.86 -3.38
CA ALA A 149 4.77 -1.72 -4.73
C ALA A 149 3.36 -1.10 -4.71
N PHE A 150 2.51 -1.50 -3.76
CA PHE A 150 1.18 -0.90 -3.61
C PHE A 150 1.24 0.56 -3.08
N LEU A 151 2.13 0.86 -2.14
CA LEU A 151 2.34 2.26 -1.69
C LEU A 151 2.83 3.15 -2.84
N LEU A 152 3.73 2.62 -3.67
CA LEU A 152 4.24 3.30 -4.86
C LEU A 152 3.14 3.52 -5.90
N ALA A 153 2.30 2.51 -6.17
CA ALA A 153 1.17 2.61 -7.07
C ALA A 153 0.15 3.66 -6.61
N VAL A 154 -0.23 3.64 -5.33
CA VAL A 154 -1.17 4.62 -4.74
C VAL A 154 -0.60 6.05 -4.82
N SER A 155 0.67 6.23 -4.47
CA SER A 155 1.36 7.53 -4.60
C SER A 155 1.40 8.03 -6.04
N LEU A 156 1.64 7.13 -7.00
CA LEU A 156 1.65 7.47 -8.42
C LEU A 156 0.26 7.86 -8.92
N TRP A 157 -0.79 7.16 -8.49
CA TRP A 157 -2.17 7.53 -8.81
C TRP A 157 -2.51 8.92 -8.29
N ALA A 158 -2.15 9.23 -7.05
CA ALA A 158 -2.38 10.55 -6.44
C ALA A 158 -1.58 11.66 -7.13
N LEU A 159 -0.32 11.40 -7.52
CA LEU A 159 0.46 12.34 -8.33
C LEU A 159 -0.16 12.55 -9.71
N ALA A 160 -0.63 11.48 -10.35
CA ALA A 160 -1.29 11.55 -11.64
C ALA A 160 -2.58 12.37 -11.57
N ASP A 161 -3.34 12.27 -10.48
CA ASP A 161 -4.50 13.13 -10.21
C ASP A 161 -4.11 14.62 -10.15
N LYS A 162 -3.10 14.94 -9.33
CA LYS A 162 -2.55 16.32 -9.18
C LYS A 162 -2.07 16.91 -10.51
N LEU A 163 -1.55 16.08 -11.40
CA LEU A 163 -1.00 16.49 -12.69
C LEU A 163 -2.00 16.38 -13.85
N LEU A 164 -3.25 15.99 -13.57
CA LEU A 164 -4.33 15.77 -14.53
C LEU A 164 -3.96 14.74 -15.62
N LEU A 165 -3.52 13.56 -15.19
CA LEU A 165 -3.05 12.46 -16.03
C LEU A 165 -3.99 11.24 -15.95
N PRO A 166 -5.22 11.31 -16.51
CA PRO A 166 -6.19 10.23 -16.39
C PRO A 166 -5.73 8.92 -17.06
N GLY A 167 -4.90 9.01 -18.12
CA GLY A 167 -4.30 7.84 -18.75
C GLY A 167 -3.43 7.03 -17.77
N LEU A 168 -2.60 7.73 -17.00
CA LEU A 168 -1.75 7.11 -15.98
C LEU A 168 -2.57 6.61 -14.78
N GLN A 169 -3.57 7.36 -14.31
CA GLN A 169 -4.49 6.88 -13.26
C GLN A 169 -5.15 5.57 -13.66
N ASN A 170 -5.63 5.45 -14.90
CA ASN A 170 -6.25 4.22 -15.41
C ASN A 170 -5.26 3.06 -15.50
N GLU A 171 -4.01 3.29 -15.92
CA GLU A 171 -2.99 2.25 -15.92
C GLU A 171 -2.65 1.75 -14.50
N VAL A 172 -2.63 2.65 -13.50
CA VAL A 172 -2.45 2.25 -12.11
C VAL A 172 -3.64 1.42 -11.61
N VAL A 173 -4.87 1.79 -11.96
CA VAL A 173 -6.07 0.99 -11.64
C VAL A 173 -5.98 -0.40 -12.27
N ASP A 174 -5.63 -0.47 -13.57
CA ASP A 174 -5.46 -1.73 -14.29
C ASP A 174 -4.37 -2.61 -13.63
N TRP A 175 -3.30 -2.00 -13.11
CA TRP A 175 -2.24 -2.73 -12.37
C TRP A 175 -2.73 -3.24 -11.01
N ILE A 176 -3.38 -2.39 -10.20
CA ILE A 176 -3.92 -2.76 -8.88
C ILE A 176 -4.90 -3.92 -9.02
N ASP A 177 -5.87 -3.80 -9.93
CA ASP A 177 -6.90 -4.82 -10.15
C ASP A 177 -6.29 -6.16 -10.58
N ARG A 178 -5.32 -6.13 -11.50
CA ARG A 178 -4.63 -7.34 -11.92
C ARG A 178 -3.92 -8.03 -10.77
N VAL A 179 -3.10 -7.31 -10.00
CA VAL A 179 -2.34 -7.92 -8.90
C VAL A 179 -3.30 -8.48 -7.84
N CYS A 180 -4.35 -7.74 -7.48
CA CYS A 180 -5.33 -8.21 -6.51
C CYS A 180 -6.09 -9.46 -6.98
N THR A 181 -6.46 -9.55 -8.26
CA THR A 181 -7.26 -10.65 -8.79
C THR A 181 -6.44 -11.88 -9.15
N GLU A 182 -5.26 -11.71 -9.77
CA GLU A 182 -4.40 -12.82 -10.19
C GLU A 182 -3.64 -13.45 -9.00
N GLU A 183 -3.19 -12.64 -8.03
CA GLU A 183 -2.44 -13.12 -6.87
C GLU A 183 -3.32 -13.35 -5.62
N VAL A 184 -4.63 -13.05 -5.72
CA VAL A 184 -5.59 -13.12 -4.60
C VAL A 184 -5.07 -12.33 -3.39
N PHE A 185 -4.67 -11.09 -3.64
CA PHE A 185 -4.01 -10.23 -2.65
C PHE A 185 -4.92 -9.09 -2.17
N PHE A 186 -4.95 -8.90 -0.85
CA PHE A 186 -5.75 -7.86 -0.19
C PHE A 186 -4.83 -6.77 0.40
N PRO A 187 -4.67 -5.63 -0.29
CA PRO A 187 -3.69 -4.60 0.07
C PRO A 187 -4.17 -3.70 1.24
N THR A 188 -4.55 -4.29 2.37
CA THR A 188 -5.07 -3.56 3.54
C THR A 188 -4.05 -2.61 4.14
N HIS A 189 -2.75 -2.91 4.02
CA HIS A 189 -1.65 -2.10 4.54
C HIS A 189 -1.57 -0.69 3.94
N CYS A 190 -2.04 -0.51 2.70
CA CYS A 190 -1.98 0.80 2.02
C CYS A 190 -3.26 1.63 2.17
N LEU A 191 -4.32 1.11 2.81
CA LEU A 191 -5.59 1.82 2.94
C LEU A 191 -5.45 3.16 3.65
N LYS A 192 -4.63 3.23 4.70
CA LYS A 192 -4.33 4.51 5.35
C LYS A 192 -3.72 5.50 4.37
N HIS A 193 -2.74 5.08 3.58
CA HIS A 193 -2.09 5.92 2.58
C HIS A 193 -3.06 6.39 1.50
N VAL A 194 -3.96 5.52 1.04
CA VAL A 194 -5.04 5.88 0.10
C VAL A 194 -5.87 7.04 0.65
N TYR A 195 -6.25 7.01 1.93
CA TYR A 195 -7.07 8.04 2.55
C TYR A 195 -6.28 9.32 2.84
N ASP A 196 -5.01 9.19 3.21
CA ASP A 196 -4.12 10.33 3.45
C ASP A 196 -3.84 11.14 2.17
N CYS A 197 -3.79 10.48 1.00
CA CYS A 197 -3.45 11.15 -0.27
C CYS A 197 -4.64 11.46 -1.19
N THR A 198 -5.87 11.13 -0.79
CA THR A 198 -7.07 11.39 -1.62
C THR A 198 -8.19 12.03 -0.81
N GLY A 199 -9.08 12.76 -1.47
CA GLY A 199 -10.28 13.34 -0.85
C GLY A 199 -11.52 12.43 -0.92
N ALA A 200 -12.58 12.85 -0.24
CA ALA A 200 -13.90 12.22 -0.32
C ALA A 200 -14.38 12.12 -1.78
N GLY A 201 -15.01 11.00 -2.15
CA GLY A 201 -15.51 10.75 -3.50
C GLY A 201 -14.45 10.29 -4.51
N SER A 202 -13.17 10.22 -4.13
CA SER A 202 -12.07 9.71 -4.97
C SER A 202 -12.40 8.35 -5.58
N LEU A 203 -12.12 8.20 -6.87
CA LEU A 203 -12.30 6.93 -7.57
C LEU A 203 -11.36 5.84 -7.05
N LEU A 204 -10.18 6.21 -6.53
CA LEU A 204 -9.26 5.26 -5.91
C LEU A 204 -9.87 4.69 -4.62
N ARG A 205 -10.44 5.53 -3.75
CA ARG A 205 -11.16 5.06 -2.54
C ARG A 205 -12.27 4.07 -2.93
N LYS A 206 -13.07 4.40 -3.94
CA LYS A 206 -14.15 3.53 -4.46
C LYS A 206 -13.63 2.19 -4.97
N LEU A 207 -12.51 2.17 -5.69
CA LEU A 207 -11.88 0.92 -6.15
C LEU A 207 -11.55 -0.01 -4.96
N PHE A 208 -10.84 0.51 -3.96
CA PHE A 208 -10.44 -0.28 -2.80
C PHE A 208 -11.65 -0.74 -1.98
N ILE A 209 -12.68 0.09 -1.81
CA ILE A 209 -13.94 -0.28 -1.15
C ILE A 209 -14.60 -1.46 -1.89
N VAL A 210 -14.79 -1.33 -3.21
CA VAL A 210 -15.45 -2.36 -4.02
C VAL A 210 -14.66 -3.66 -3.98
N GLN A 211 -13.34 -3.64 -4.23
CA GLN A 211 -12.53 -4.85 -4.20
C GLN A 211 -12.53 -5.53 -2.83
N THR A 212 -12.43 -4.75 -1.75
CA THR A 212 -12.50 -5.27 -0.38
C THR A 212 -13.85 -5.92 -0.10
N ALA A 213 -14.95 -5.25 -0.46
CA ALA A 213 -16.30 -5.74 -0.24
C ALA A 213 -16.62 -7.04 -1.00
N HIS A 214 -16.05 -7.22 -2.20
CA HIS A 214 -16.34 -8.36 -3.06
C HIS A 214 -15.43 -9.56 -2.86
N TYR A 215 -14.15 -9.33 -2.57
CA TYR A 215 -13.14 -10.40 -2.60
C TYR A 215 -12.59 -10.76 -1.22
N MET A 216 -12.63 -9.85 -0.24
CA MET A 216 -12.01 -10.10 1.07
C MET A 216 -12.87 -11.04 1.94
N PRO A 217 -12.28 -12.04 2.61
CA PRO A 217 -13.01 -12.89 3.55
C PRO A 217 -13.65 -12.09 4.69
N SER A 218 -14.90 -12.41 5.05
CA SER A 218 -15.63 -11.68 6.09
C SER A 218 -14.97 -11.72 7.47
N SER A 219 -14.22 -12.78 7.78
CA SER A 219 -13.47 -12.89 9.03
C SER A 219 -12.43 -11.77 9.22
N TRP A 220 -11.88 -11.24 8.13
CA TRP A 220 -10.83 -10.20 8.17
C TRP A 220 -11.33 -8.87 8.76
N TYR A 221 -12.61 -8.56 8.61
CA TYR A 221 -13.20 -7.36 9.24
C TYR A 221 -13.12 -7.40 10.77
N THR A 222 -12.99 -8.60 11.35
CA THR A 222 -12.88 -8.78 12.81
C THR A 222 -11.45 -9.07 13.24
N THR A 223 -10.70 -9.89 12.50
CA THR A 223 -9.33 -10.27 12.89
C THR A 223 -8.32 -9.15 12.64
N GLU A 224 -8.52 -8.38 11.56
CA GLU A 224 -7.60 -7.34 11.10
C GLU A 224 -8.16 -5.93 11.28
N ALA A 225 -9.24 -5.77 12.06
CA ALA A 225 -10.00 -4.52 12.22
C ALA A 225 -9.12 -3.28 12.50
N LYS A 226 -8.05 -3.45 13.29
CA LYS A 226 -7.10 -2.39 13.67
C LYS A 226 -6.31 -1.79 12.50
N TYR A 227 -6.23 -2.48 11.37
CA TYR A 227 -5.49 -2.02 10.18
C TYR A 227 -6.35 -1.19 9.22
N PHE A 228 -7.67 -1.15 9.43
CA PHE A 228 -8.56 -0.36 8.60
C PHE A 228 -8.68 1.07 9.15
N PRO A 229 -8.46 2.10 8.33
CA PRO A 229 -8.80 3.47 8.71
C PRO A 229 -10.29 3.56 9.06
N GLN A 230 -10.63 4.33 10.09
CA GLN A 230 -12.02 4.51 10.50
C GLN A 230 -12.89 5.03 9.35
N GLU A 231 -12.42 6.04 8.62
CA GLU A 231 -13.12 6.57 7.45
C GLU A 231 -13.39 5.48 6.39
N PHE A 232 -12.44 4.58 6.16
CA PHE A 232 -12.63 3.47 5.23
C PHE A 232 -13.73 2.51 5.68
N LEU A 233 -13.79 2.19 6.98
CA LEU A 233 -14.85 1.33 7.52
C LEU A 233 -16.23 1.98 7.39
N VAL A 234 -16.31 3.30 7.55
CA VAL A 234 -17.57 4.06 7.36
C VAL A 234 -18.01 3.99 5.89
N ASP A 235 -17.10 4.31 4.95
CA ASP A 235 -17.40 4.27 3.51
C ASP A 235 -17.77 2.84 3.06
N LEU A 236 -17.13 1.82 3.63
CA LEU A 236 -17.44 0.42 3.37
C LEU A 236 -18.81 0.01 3.93
N ALA A 237 -19.16 0.45 5.15
CA ALA A 237 -20.47 0.21 5.73
C ALA A 237 -21.60 0.88 4.93
N GLU A 238 -21.38 2.11 4.44
CA GLU A 238 -22.31 2.79 3.53
C GLU A 238 -22.49 2.01 2.22
N TYR A 239 -21.38 1.53 1.64
CA TYR A 239 -21.42 0.69 0.44
C TYR A 239 -22.25 -0.59 0.67
N PHE A 240 -21.99 -1.33 1.76
CA PHE A 240 -22.75 -2.54 2.09
C PHE A 240 -24.23 -2.24 2.34
N SER A 241 -24.55 -1.20 3.10
CA SER A 241 -25.93 -0.80 3.40
C SER A 241 -26.70 -0.49 2.12
N THR A 242 -26.10 0.29 1.23
CA THR A 242 -26.69 0.64 -0.08
C THR A 242 -26.95 -0.60 -0.93
N LYS A 243 -26.01 -1.57 -0.93
CA LYS A 243 -26.17 -2.84 -1.68
C LYS A 243 -27.15 -3.81 -1.03
N PHE A 244 -27.27 -3.80 0.30
CA PHE A 244 -28.22 -4.64 1.04
C PHE A 244 -29.64 -4.11 0.94
N ALA A 245 -29.86 -2.79 1.08
CA ALA A 245 -31.18 -2.16 0.90
C ALA A 245 -31.78 -2.46 -0.47
N ALA A 246 -30.95 -2.64 -1.51
CA ALA A 246 -31.40 -3.04 -2.84
C ALA A 246 -31.88 -4.51 -2.96
N LYS A 247 -31.74 -5.35 -1.91
CA LYS A 247 -32.07 -6.79 -1.92
C LYS A 247 -33.35 -7.16 -1.13
N ASP A 248 -34.06 -6.17 -0.59
CA ASP A 248 -35.50 -6.21 -0.25
C ASP A 248 -36.02 -7.30 0.70
N LYS A 249 -35.22 -7.77 1.68
CA LYS A 249 -35.72 -8.61 2.79
C LYS A 249 -35.03 -8.29 4.12
N CYS A 250 -35.80 -7.80 5.08
CA CYS A 250 -35.40 -7.72 6.49
C CYS A 250 -35.65 -9.07 7.16
N GLU A 251 -34.74 -9.50 8.05
CA GLU A 251 -34.97 -10.67 8.89
C GLU A 251 -36.20 -10.47 9.78
N THR A 252 -37.01 -11.52 9.92
CA THR A 252 -38.17 -11.52 10.80
C THR A 252 -37.72 -11.55 12.25
N ARG A 253 -38.43 -10.85 13.15
CA ARG A 253 -38.12 -10.83 14.61
C ARG A 253 -37.96 -12.22 15.23
N GLU A 254 -38.61 -13.23 14.65
CA GLU A 254 -38.58 -14.64 15.04
C GLU A 254 -37.17 -15.26 14.94
N THR A 255 -36.31 -14.74 14.05
CA THR A 255 -34.91 -15.20 13.89
C THR A 255 -34.04 -14.85 15.11
N PHE A 256 -34.49 -13.92 15.95
CA PHE A 256 -33.76 -13.46 17.14
C PHE A 256 -34.34 -14.02 18.45
N TYR A 257 -35.34 -14.90 18.39
CA TYR A 257 -35.87 -15.55 19.59
C TYR A 257 -34.88 -16.58 20.10
N VAL A 258 -34.56 -16.50 21.40
CA VAL A 258 -33.78 -17.52 22.10
C VAL A 258 -34.67 -18.76 22.21
N GLN A 259 -34.23 -19.86 21.60
CA GLN A 259 -34.97 -21.13 21.67
C GLN A 259 -34.86 -21.69 23.08
N GLU A 260 -36.00 -22.04 23.67
CA GLU A 260 -36.10 -22.70 24.98
C GLU A 260 -35.68 -24.18 24.95
#